data_AF-A0A7W7XCF0-F1
#
_entry.id   AF-A0A7W7XCF0-F1
#
_cell.length_a   1.000
_cell.length_b   1.000
_cell.length_c   1.000
_cell.angle_alpha   90.00
_cell.angle_beta   90.00
_cell.angle_gamma   90.00
#
_symmetry.space_group_name_H-M   'P 1'
#
loop_
_entity.id
_entity.type
_entity.pdbx_description
1 polymer ?
#
loop_
_entity_poly.entity_id
_entity_poly.type
_entity_poly.pdbx_seq_one_letter_code
_entity_poly.pdbx_strand_id
1 'polypeptide(L)'
;MIVTLIVLCEVGFWVLLAAGLATRYLLKMPRTGMALLLAEPLLEVVLLVATAIDLKNGADPSWEHGLAALYIGYTVGHGHRTVKWLDGHAAHRLGGAPPPPKPPKYGTARARHEGRIWLGTLIGGAVATALLLLATWYVGDDGDTDGLRSWMFAAWRAVGIHGLIALSYFVRPKKDPAEASGTGSAVAARDPEHVTDLLVRRPREDAASPGGQPPDPRQGPARRPA
;
A
#
# COMPACT_ATOMS: atom_id res chain seq x y z
N MET A 1 39.53 -3.19 -8.79
CA MET A 1 38.67 -4.39 -9.00
C MET A 1 37.21 -4.10 -8.65
N ILE A 2 36.93 -3.47 -7.49
CA ILE A 2 35.56 -3.10 -7.06
C ILE A 2 34.79 -2.27 -8.12
N VAL A 3 35.40 -1.25 -8.73
CA VAL A 3 34.74 -0.43 -9.76
C VAL A 3 34.25 -1.26 -10.96
N THR A 4 35.05 -2.21 -11.44
CA THR A 4 34.67 -3.09 -12.54
C THR A 4 33.52 -4.01 -12.16
N LEU A 5 33.51 -4.50 -10.92
CA LEU A 5 32.49 -5.38 -10.39
C LEU A 5 31.16 -4.64 -10.20
N ILE A 6 31.20 -3.41 -9.67
CA ILE A 6 30.04 -2.51 -9.57
C ILE A 6 29.46 -2.24 -10.96
N VAL A 7 30.29 -1.87 -11.95
CA VAL A 7 29.81 -1.59 -13.31
C VAL A 7 29.18 -2.84 -13.93
N LEU A 8 29.78 -4.02 -13.75
CA LEU A 8 29.22 -5.27 -14.27
C LEU A 8 27.87 -5.60 -13.60
N CYS A 9 27.77 -5.42 -12.29
CA CYS A 9 26.53 -5.61 -11.53
C CYS A 9 25.45 -4.62 -11.95
N GLU A 10 25.80 -3.34 -12.16
CA GLU A 10 24.87 -2.31 -12.64
C GLU A 10 24.31 -2.66 -14.02
N VAL A 11 25.19 -3.05 -14.96
CA VAL A 11 24.76 -3.47 -16.30
C VAL A 11 23.93 -4.75 -16.24
N GLY A 12 24.36 -5.74 -15.46
CA GLY A 12 23.65 -7.00 -15.27
C GLY A 12 22.26 -6.79 -14.68
N PHE A 13 22.14 -5.91 -13.68
CA PHE A 13 20.90 -5.47 -13.07
C PHE A 13 19.93 -4.92 -14.13
N TRP A 14 20.36 -3.93 -14.92
CA TRP A 14 19.49 -3.29 -15.91
C TRP A 14 19.04 -4.27 -17.00
N VAL A 15 19.94 -5.16 -17.44
CA VAL A 15 19.63 -6.19 -18.43
C VAL A 15 18.62 -7.20 -17.88
N LEU A 16 18.84 -7.72 -16.66
CA LEU A 16 17.94 -8.69 -16.03
C LEU A 16 16.58 -8.09 -15.72
N LEU A 17 16.55 -6.86 -15.21
CA LEU A 17 15.33 -6.13 -14.92
C LEU A 17 14.51 -5.93 -16.21
N ALA A 18 15.12 -5.38 -17.25
CA ALA A 18 14.46 -5.16 -18.53
C ALA A 18 13.95 -6.48 -19.15
N ALA A 19 14.79 -7.52 -19.17
CA ALA A 19 14.41 -8.83 -19.69
C ALA A 19 13.30 -9.49 -18.86
N GLY A 20 13.36 -9.39 -17.53
CA GLY A 20 12.36 -9.92 -16.61
C GLY A 20 11.01 -9.24 -16.76
N LEU A 21 10.98 -7.91 -16.84
CA LEU A 21 9.76 -7.14 -17.12
C LEU A 21 9.19 -7.44 -18.51
N ALA A 22 10.03 -7.47 -19.55
CA ALA A 22 9.60 -7.73 -20.92
C ALA A 22 9.00 -9.15 -21.05
N THR A 23 9.69 -10.17 -20.54
CA THR A 23 9.18 -11.55 -20.57
C THR A 23 7.90 -11.71 -19.74
N ARG A 24 7.81 -11.05 -18.58
CA ARG A 24 6.64 -11.12 -17.70
C ARG A 24 5.41 -10.47 -18.33
N TYR A 25 5.54 -9.26 -18.86
CA TYR A 25 4.39 -8.44 -19.26
C TYR A 25 4.15 -8.39 -20.77
N LEU A 26 5.20 -8.36 -21.60
CA LEU A 26 5.05 -8.33 -23.07
C LEU A 26 4.86 -9.73 -23.64
N LEU A 27 5.70 -10.68 -23.22
CA LEU A 27 5.61 -12.08 -23.68
C LEU A 27 4.61 -12.91 -22.87
N LYS A 28 4.02 -12.35 -21.81
CA LYS A 28 3.03 -13.02 -20.94
C LYS A 28 3.56 -14.34 -20.36
N MET A 29 4.86 -14.42 -20.08
CA MET A 29 5.53 -15.58 -19.49
C MET A 29 5.91 -15.28 -18.02
N PRO A 30 4.94 -15.28 -17.08
CA PRO A 30 5.15 -14.79 -15.73
C PRO A 30 6.15 -15.62 -14.91
N ARG A 31 6.31 -16.91 -15.22
CA ARG A 31 7.28 -17.79 -14.55
C ARG A 31 8.71 -17.46 -14.96
N THR A 32 8.96 -17.33 -16.27
CA THR A 32 10.28 -16.97 -16.80
C THR A 32 10.67 -15.56 -16.38
N GLY A 33 9.73 -14.61 -16.47
CA GLY A 33 9.97 -13.25 -15.99
C GLY A 33 10.21 -13.18 -14.49
N MET A 34 9.53 -14.00 -13.67
CA MET A 34 9.87 -14.11 -12.25
C MET A 34 11.28 -14.65 -12.05
N ALA A 35 11.67 -15.70 -12.77
CA ALA A 35 13.01 -16.29 -12.63
C ALA A 35 14.10 -15.26 -12.97
N LEU A 36 13.91 -14.46 -14.01
CA LEU A 36 14.83 -13.38 -14.39
C LEU A 36 14.86 -12.26 -13.34
N LEU A 37 13.72 -11.85 -12.80
CA LEU A 37 13.66 -10.85 -11.72
C LEU A 37 14.25 -11.37 -10.40
N LEU A 38 14.21 -12.67 -10.12
CA LEU A 38 14.84 -13.27 -8.95
C LEU A 38 16.36 -13.39 -9.09
N ALA A 39 16.89 -13.35 -10.31
CA ALA A 39 18.34 -13.29 -10.53
C ALA A 39 18.94 -11.97 -10.02
N GLU A 40 18.14 -10.91 -9.90
CA GLU A 40 18.58 -9.61 -9.40
C GLU A 40 18.94 -9.66 -7.90
N PRO A 41 18.06 -10.10 -6.98
CA PRO A 41 18.45 -10.40 -5.59
C PRO A 41 19.60 -11.41 -5.48
N LEU A 42 19.75 -12.32 -6.45
CA LEU A 42 20.87 -13.26 -6.45
C LEU A 42 22.20 -12.58 -6.73
N LEU A 43 22.24 -11.58 -7.62
CA LEU A 43 23.43 -10.73 -7.81
C LEU A 43 23.81 -9.99 -6.52
N GLU A 44 22.82 -9.52 -5.77
CA GLU A 44 23.04 -8.88 -4.46
C GLU A 44 23.64 -9.85 -3.45
N VAL A 45 23.23 -11.12 -3.45
CA VAL A 45 23.85 -12.16 -2.62
C VAL A 45 25.32 -12.36 -3.02
N VAL A 46 25.63 -12.38 -4.32
CA VAL A 46 27.01 -12.51 -4.82
C VAL A 46 27.85 -11.33 -4.37
N LEU A 47 27.33 -10.10 -4.46
CA LEU A 47 28.00 -8.90 -3.96
C LEU A 47 28.26 -8.96 -2.45
N LEU A 48 27.27 -9.41 -1.67
CA LEU A 48 27.41 -9.58 -0.22
C LEU A 48 28.51 -10.60 0.10
N VAL A 49 28.58 -11.72 -0.63
CA VAL A 49 29.64 -12.73 -0.47
C VAL A 49 31.01 -12.16 -0.85
N ALA A 50 31.11 -11.45 -1.98
CA ALA A 50 32.35 -10.79 -2.38
C ALA A 50 32.84 -9.81 -1.31
N THR A 51 31.91 -9.07 -0.69
CA THR A 51 32.21 -8.16 0.43
C THR A 51 32.77 -8.91 1.63
N ALA A 52 32.13 -10.01 2.03
CA ALA A 52 32.60 -10.79 3.18
C ALA A 52 34.03 -11.34 2.94
N ILE A 53 34.34 -11.70 1.69
CA ILE A 53 35.69 -12.10 1.27
C ILE A 53 36.65 -10.90 1.34
N ASP A 54 36.28 -9.74 0.81
CA ASP A 54 37.13 -8.54 0.81
C ASP A 54 37.42 -8.03 2.22
N LEU A 55 36.42 -8.01 3.12
CA LEU A 55 36.57 -7.65 4.53
C LEU A 55 37.55 -8.58 5.25
N LYS A 56 37.45 -9.88 4.98
CA LYS A 56 38.39 -10.87 5.53
C LYS A 56 39.82 -10.65 5.04
N ASN A 57 39.99 -10.08 3.85
CA ASN A 57 41.30 -9.72 3.29
C ASN A 57 41.78 -8.34 3.74
N GLY A 58 41.08 -7.67 4.65
CA GLY A 58 41.46 -6.38 5.24
C GLY A 58 41.01 -5.14 4.46
N ALA A 59 40.02 -5.26 3.58
CA ALA A 59 39.40 -4.10 2.94
C ALA A 59 38.48 -3.35 3.92
N ASP A 60 38.34 -2.03 3.74
CA ASP A 60 37.42 -1.21 4.55
C ASP A 60 35.95 -1.52 4.21
N PRO A 61 35.06 -1.63 5.20
CA PRO A 61 33.63 -1.83 4.99
C PRO A 61 32.98 -0.61 4.32
N SER A 62 32.46 -0.79 3.10
CA SER A 62 31.60 0.22 2.46
C SER A 62 30.13 0.04 2.85
N TRP A 63 29.45 1.17 3.04
CA TRP A 63 28.04 1.25 3.43
C TRP A 63 27.07 0.59 2.43
N GLU A 64 27.46 0.50 1.15
CA GLU A 64 26.65 -0.04 0.06
C GLU A 64 26.27 -1.52 0.29
N HIS A 65 27.12 -2.28 0.99
CA HIS A 65 26.95 -3.73 1.09
C HIS A 65 26.02 -4.17 2.23
N GLY A 66 25.88 -3.35 3.28
CA GLY A 66 24.84 -3.59 4.29
C GLY A 66 23.43 -3.32 3.76
N LEU A 67 23.30 -2.41 2.78
CA LEU A 67 22.03 -2.16 2.08
C LEU A 67 21.55 -3.38 1.28
N ALA A 68 22.48 -4.15 0.68
CA ALA A 68 22.14 -5.38 -0.04
C ALA A 68 21.40 -6.39 0.85
N ALA A 69 21.86 -6.59 2.09
CA ALA A 69 21.18 -7.48 3.04
C ALA A 69 19.75 -7.00 3.37
N LEU A 70 19.54 -5.69 3.50
CA LEU A 70 18.19 -5.13 3.69
C LEU A 70 17.31 -5.28 2.44
N TYR A 71 17.87 -5.10 1.25
CA TYR A 71 17.16 -5.29 -0.01
C TYR A 71 16.70 -6.74 -0.19
N ILE A 72 17.57 -7.71 0.09
CA ILE A 72 17.23 -9.13 0.09
C ILE A 72 16.15 -9.41 1.15
N GLY A 73 16.31 -8.88 2.36
CA GLY A 73 15.31 -8.98 3.42
C GLY A 73 13.93 -8.45 2.98
N TYR A 74 13.88 -7.27 2.37
CA TYR A 74 12.64 -6.70 1.83
C TYR A 74 12.03 -7.60 0.74
N THR A 75 12.86 -8.13 -0.16
CA THR A 75 12.41 -9.03 -1.22
C THR A 75 11.78 -10.31 -0.64
N VAL A 76 12.35 -10.89 0.41
CA VAL A 76 11.76 -12.05 1.09
C VAL A 76 10.48 -11.69 1.86
N GLY A 77 10.49 -10.57 2.59
CA GLY A 77 9.38 -10.13 3.42
C GLY A 77 8.15 -9.63 2.65
N HIS A 78 8.36 -8.96 1.51
CA HIS A 78 7.31 -8.26 0.77
C HIS A 78 7.25 -8.60 -0.71
N GLY A 79 8.27 -9.25 -1.29
CA GLY A 79 8.40 -9.46 -2.73
C GLY A 79 7.18 -10.11 -3.37
N HIS A 80 6.65 -11.19 -2.78
CA HIS A 80 5.44 -11.84 -3.32
C HIS A 80 4.22 -10.91 -3.39
N ARG A 81 4.04 -10.05 -2.37
CA ARG A 81 2.96 -9.06 -2.35
C ARG A 81 3.18 -7.97 -3.40
N THR A 82 4.42 -7.46 -3.49
CA THR A 82 4.81 -6.42 -4.45
C THR A 82 4.61 -6.90 -5.88
N VAL A 83 5.06 -8.11 -6.20
CA VAL A 83 4.84 -8.73 -7.53
C VAL A 83 3.36 -8.86 -7.82
N LYS A 84 2.56 -9.43 -6.91
CA LYS A 84 1.12 -9.61 -7.14
C LYS A 84 0.40 -8.28 -7.38
N TRP A 85 0.83 -7.24 -6.67
CA TRP A 85 0.32 -5.88 -6.87
C TRP A 85 0.72 -5.30 -8.22
N LEU A 86 1.99 -5.45 -8.63
CA LEU A 86 2.48 -5.04 -9.95
C LEU A 86 1.77 -5.79 -11.08
N ASP A 87 1.59 -7.10 -10.95
CA ASP A 87 0.85 -7.92 -11.91
C ASP A 87 -0.59 -7.43 -12.08
N GLY A 88 -1.27 -7.09 -10.97
CA GLY A 88 -2.61 -6.50 -11.02
C GLY A 88 -2.63 -5.15 -11.72
N HIS A 89 -1.60 -4.31 -11.51
CA HIS A 89 -1.49 -3.02 -12.18
C HIS A 89 -1.20 -3.17 -13.68
N ALA A 90 -0.33 -4.11 -14.05
CA ALA A 90 -0.04 -4.45 -15.44
C ALA A 90 -1.28 -5.02 -16.13
N ALA A 91 -2.02 -5.91 -15.47
CA ALA A 91 -3.28 -6.45 -16.00
C ALA A 91 -4.33 -5.34 -16.22
N HIS A 92 -4.41 -4.36 -15.32
CA HIS A 92 -5.30 -3.21 -15.47
C HIS A 92 -4.88 -2.30 -16.64
N ARG A 93 -3.59 -1.93 -16.71
CA ARG A 93 -3.06 -0.96 -17.69
C ARG A 93 -2.88 -1.53 -19.09
N LEU A 94 -2.39 -2.76 -19.19
CA LEU A 94 -2.02 -3.41 -20.44
C LEU A 94 -3.07 -4.41 -20.92
N GLY A 95 -3.89 -4.94 -20.01
CA GLY A 95 -4.87 -6.00 -20.29
C GLY A 95 -6.34 -5.60 -20.11
N GLY A 96 -6.63 -4.35 -19.72
CA GLY A 96 -8.00 -3.88 -19.53
C GLY A 96 -8.75 -4.50 -18.33
N ALA A 97 -8.04 -5.19 -17.43
CA ALA A 97 -8.64 -5.78 -16.24
C ALA A 97 -9.19 -4.69 -15.29
N PRO A 98 -10.11 -5.01 -14.36
CA PRO A 98 -10.55 -4.08 -13.32
C PRO A 98 -9.37 -3.57 -12.46
N PRO A 99 -9.49 -2.37 -11.86
CA PRO A 99 -8.42 -1.82 -11.03
C PRO A 99 -8.12 -2.73 -9.82
N PRO A 100 -6.86 -2.84 -9.38
CA PRO A 100 -6.49 -3.69 -8.26
C PRO A 100 -7.28 -3.31 -6.99
N PRO A 101 -7.77 -4.30 -6.22
CA PRO A 101 -8.61 -4.04 -5.05
C PRO A 101 -7.87 -3.20 -4.01
N LYS A 102 -8.56 -2.20 -3.47
CA LYS A 102 -8.01 -1.28 -2.47
C LYS A 102 -7.86 -1.99 -1.11
N PRO A 103 -6.83 -1.65 -0.32
CA PRO A 103 -6.66 -2.20 1.02
C PRO A 103 -7.86 -1.84 1.92
N PRO A 104 -8.19 -2.69 2.91
CA PRO A 104 -9.30 -2.47 3.83
C PRO A 104 -9.09 -1.18 4.64
N LYS A 105 -10.12 -0.33 4.69
CA LYS A 105 -10.01 1.04 5.24
C LYS A 105 -10.35 1.16 6.73
N TYR A 106 -11.13 0.23 7.27
CA TYR A 106 -11.72 0.36 8.61
C TYR A 106 -11.71 -0.96 9.39
N GLY A 107 -11.91 -0.83 10.71
CA GLY A 107 -12.16 -1.92 11.63
C GLY A 107 -11.03 -2.95 11.76
N THR A 108 -11.40 -4.14 12.23
CA THR A 108 -10.49 -5.25 12.51
C THR A 108 -9.83 -5.82 11.24
N ALA A 109 -10.49 -5.67 10.09
CA ALA A 109 -9.93 -6.05 8.79
C ALA A 109 -8.70 -5.23 8.41
N ARG A 110 -8.71 -3.91 8.69
CA ARG A 110 -7.53 -3.05 8.51
C ARG A 110 -6.41 -3.42 9.46
N ALA A 111 -6.70 -3.61 10.75
CA ALA A 111 -5.68 -4.00 11.73
C ALA A 111 -5.00 -5.32 11.37
N ARG A 112 -5.75 -6.33 10.90
CA ARG A 112 -5.20 -7.60 10.41
C ARG A 112 -4.35 -7.42 9.15
N HIS A 113 -4.75 -6.53 8.24
CA HIS A 113 -3.98 -6.23 7.03
C HIS A 113 -2.63 -5.61 7.40
N GLU A 114 -2.62 -4.58 8.25
CA GLU A 114 -1.40 -3.94 8.73
C GLU A 114 -0.52 -4.93 9.49
N GLY A 115 -1.09 -5.79 10.34
CA GLY A 115 -0.34 -6.85 11.03
C GLY A 115 0.36 -7.81 10.07
N ARG A 116 -0.26 -8.16 8.93
CA ARG A 116 0.39 -8.97 7.89
C ARG A 116 1.47 -8.22 7.12
N ILE A 117 1.35 -6.90 7.00
CA ILE A 117 2.41 -6.08 6.37
C ILE A 117 3.59 -6.01 7.32
N TRP A 118 3.33 -5.77 8.61
CA TRP A 118 4.36 -5.75 9.64
C TRP A 118 5.07 -7.10 9.78
N LEU A 119 4.33 -8.22 9.71
CA LEU A 119 4.96 -9.56 9.72
C LEU A 119 5.96 -9.73 8.56
N GLY A 120 5.64 -9.18 7.38
CA GLY A 120 6.59 -9.14 6.26
C GLY A 120 7.84 -8.33 6.60
N THR A 121 7.70 -7.19 7.28
CA THR A 121 8.83 -6.38 7.76
C THR A 121 9.66 -7.10 8.81
N LEU A 122 9.01 -7.83 9.72
CA LEU A 122 9.69 -8.66 10.71
C LEU A 122 10.49 -9.79 10.04
N ILE A 123 9.90 -10.51 9.09
CA ILE A 123 10.59 -11.54 8.31
C ILE A 123 11.78 -10.93 7.55
N GLY A 124 11.58 -9.79 6.88
CA GLY A 124 12.65 -9.12 6.15
C GLY A 124 13.79 -8.66 7.05
N GLY A 125 13.47 -8.10 8.22
CA GLY A 125 14.46 -7.75 9.24
C GLY A 125 15.23 -8.96 9.77
N ALA A 126 14.53 -10.08 10.00
CA ALA A 126 15.16 -11.33 10.45
C ALA A 126 16.11 -11.91 9.38
N VAL A 127 15.70 -11.92 8.11
CA VAL A 127 16.54 -12.40 6.99
C VAL A 127 17.76 -11.51 6.81
N ALA A 128 17.59 -10.19 6.79
CA ALA A 128 18.71 -9.25 6.70
C ALA A 128 19.69 -9.45 7.87
N THR A 129 19.17 -9.59 9.09
CA THR A 129 19.99 -9.86 10.29
C THR A 129 20.75 -11.17 10.16
N ALA A 130 20.11 -12.24 9.69
CA ALA A 130 20.76 -13.54 9.50
C ALA A 130 21.91 -13.47 8.48
N LEU A 131 21.70 -12.79 7.35
CA LEU A 131 22.73 -12.57 6.33
C LEU A 131 23.92 -11.76 6.88
N LEU A 132 23.63 -10.68 7.61
CA LEU A 132 24.67 -9.84 8.24
C LEU A 132 25.45 -10.62 9.30
N LEU A 133 24.78 -11.43 10.14
CA LEU A 133 25.44 -12.29 11.13
C LEU A 133 26.32 -13.35 10.47
N LEU A 134 25.87 -13.96 9.38
CA LEU A 134 26.70 -14.90 8.60
C LEU A 134 27.95 -14.22 8.05
N ALA A 135 27.82 -13.00 7.53
CA ALA A 135 28.96 -12.21 7.05
C ALA A 135 29.92 -11.88 8.20
N THR A 136 29.42 -11.39 9.34
CA THR A 136 30.23 -11.12 10.54
C THR A 136 30.96 -12.38 11.02
N TRP A 137 30.29 -13.52 11.07
CA TRP A 137 30.89 -14.79 11.47
C TRP A 137 32.00 -15.25 10.50
N TYR A 138 31.82 -15.02 9.20
CA TYR A 138 32.82 -15.37 8.19
C TYR A 138 34.08 -14.49 8.25
N VAL A 139 33.90 -13.20 8.52
CA VAL A 139 34.98 -12.21 8.64
C VAL A 139 35.83 -12.48 9.88
N GLY A 140 35.22 -12.85 11.00
CA GLY A 140 35.91 -13.16 12.26
C GLY A 140 36.29 -11.92 13.06
N ASP A 141 36.98 -12.13 14.19
CA ASP A 141 37.29 -11.08 15.19
C ASP A 141 38.32 -10.04 14.72
N ASP A 142 39.09 -10.36 13.67
CA ASP A 142 40.15 -9.50 13.14
C ASP A 142 39.66 -8.46 12.12
N GLY A 143 38.39 -8.52 11.69
CA GLY A 143 37.83 -7.60 10.68
C GLY A 143 36.88 -6.55 11.24
N ASP A 144 36.82 -5.39 10.58
CA ASP A 144 35.88 -4.31 10.93
C ASP A 144 34.44 -4.70 10.54
N THR A 145 33.62 -4.98 11.55
CA THR A 145 32.22 -5.38 11.40
C THR A 145 31.22 -4.35 11.92
N ASP A 146 31.69 -3.16 12.31
CA ASP A 146 30.83 -2.13 12.90
C ASP A 146 29.80 -1.59 11.90
N GLY A 147 30.17 -1.51 10.62
CA GLY A 147 29.24 -1.22 9.53
C GLY A 147 28.06 -2.21 9.48
N LEU A 148 28.34 -3.52 9.55
CA LEU A 148 27.30 -4.57 9.52
C LEU A 148 26.35 -4.47 10.72
N ARG A 149 26.90 -4.21 11.92
CA ARG A 149 26.12 -4.01 13.16
C ARG A 149 25.21 -2.79 13.08
N SER A 150 25.69 -1.68 12.50
CA SER A 150 24.89 -0.47 12.32
C SER A 150 23.64 -0.72 11.45
N TRP A 151 23.78 -1.54 10.41
CA TRP A 151 22.68 -1.95 9.54
C TRP A 151 21.68 -2.88 10.22
N MET A 152 22.16 -3.81 11.07
CA MET A 152 21.26 -4.60 11.92
C MET A 152 20.41 -3.69 12.83
N PHE A 153 21.04 -2.70 13.47
CA PHE A 153 20.31 -1.74 14.31
C PHE A 153 19.29 -0.94 13.49
N ALA A 154 19.65 -0.48 12.29
CA ALA A 154 18.74 0.20 11.38
C ALA A 154 17.53 -0.67 10.99
N ALA A 155 17.75 -1.94 10.68
CA ALA A 155 16.70 -2.89 10.35
C ALA A 155 15.72 -3.08 11.52
N TRP A 156 16.23 -3.35 12.73
CA TRP A 156 15.39 -3.53 13.91
C TRP A 156 14.67 -2.26 14.34
N ARG A 157 15.29 -1.09 14.16
CA ARG A 157 14.64 0.21 14.37
C ARG A 157 13.45 0.38 13.41
N ALA A 158 13.61 0.03 12.14
CA ALA A 158 12.53 0.07 11.16
C ALA A 158 11.39 -0.92 11.51
N VAL A 159 11.73 -2.16 11.90
CA VAL A 159 10.76 -3.17 12.37
C VAL A 159 9.99 -2.67 13.59
N GLY A 160 10.69 -2.06 14.56
CA GLY A 160 10.11 -1.51 15.78
C GLY A 160 9.16 -0.35 15.50
N ILE A 161 9.59 0.65 14.71
CA ILE A 161 8.75 1.78 14.32
C ILE A 161 7.49 1.30 13.58
N HIS A 162 7.66 0.40 12.61
CA HIS A 162 6.52 -0.15 11.89
C HIS A 162 5.60 -0.97 12.81
N GLY A 163 6.17 -1.69 13.78
CA GLY A 163 5.43 -2.43 14.80
C GLY A 163 4.58 -1.52 15.68
N LEU A 164 5.14 -0.38 16.12
CA LEU A 164 4.40 0.63 16.87
C LEU A 164 3.22 1.19 16.06
N ILE A 165 3.44 1.46 14.77
CA ILE A 165 2.38 1.92 13.86
C ILE A 165 1.31 0.84 13.71
N ALA A 166 1.68 -0.41 13.43
CA ALA A 166 0.74 -1.52 13.28
C ALA A 166 -0.06 -1.77 14.58
N LEU A 167 0.62 -1.71 15.73
CA LEU A 167 0.00 -1.84 17.04
C LEU A 167 -0.99 -0.69 17.32
N SER A 168 -0.69 0.53 16.87
CA SER A 168 -1.61 1.67 17.02
C SER A 168 -2.96 1.42 16.33
N TYR A 169 -2.96 0.78 15.16
CA TYR A 169 -4.18 0.40 14.45
C TYR A 169 -4.93 -0.77 15.10
N PHE A 170 -4.22 -1.61 15.86
CA PHE A 170 -4.82 -2.68 16.64
C PHE A 170 -5.51 -2.15 17.91
N VAL A 171 -4.85 -1.22 18.62
CA VAL A 171 -5.36 -0.61 19.87
C VAL A 171 -6.47 0.40 19.58
N ARG A 172 -6.42 1.11 18.45
CA ARG A 172 -7.45 2.07 18.03
C ARG A 172 -8.00 1.72 16.64
N PRO A 173 -8.88 0.70 16.52
CA PRO A 173 -9.50 0.38 15.24
C PRO A 173 -10.31 1.59 14.75
N LYS A 174 -9.95 2.14 13.59
CA LYS A 174 -10.69 3.25 13.00
C LYS A 174 -12.07 2.75 12.59
N LYS A 175 -13.13 3.25 13.26
CA LYS A 175 -14.53 2.90 12.99
C LYS A 175 -14.97 3.47 11.63
N ASP A 176 -15.87 2.76 10.97
CA ASP A 176 -16.47 3.22 9.72
C ASP A 176 -17.38 4.43 10.02
N PRO A 177 -17.25 5.56 9.31
CA PRO A 177 -18.14 6.71 9.48
C PRO A 177 -19.63 6.35 9.38
N ALA A 178 -19.98 5.32 8.59
CA ALA A 178 -21.36 4.86 8.43
C ALA A 178 -21.92 4.13 9.68
N GLU A 179 -21.07 3.44 10.46
CA GLU A 179 -21.48 2.82 11.74
C GLU A 179 -21.59 3.87 12.86
N ALA A 180 -20.75 4.92 12.81
CA ALA A 180 -20.80 6.04 13.75
C ALA A 180 -22.08 6.88 13.60
N SER A 181 -22.63 6.99 12.40
CA SER A 181 -23.93 7.64 12.15
C SER A 181 -25.14 6.79 12.55
N GLY A 182 -24.96 5.47 12.78
CA GLY A 182 -26.04 4.54 13.13
C GLY A 182 -26.33 4.41 14.64
N THR A 183 -25.51 4.99 15.52
CA THR A 183 -25.61 4.76 16.99
C THR A 183 -25.88 6.04 17.82
N GLY A 184 -26.44 7.09 17.23
CA GLY A 184 -26.77 8.27 18.04
C GLY A 184 -27.15 9.52 17.27
N SER A 185 -28.26 9.48 16.54
CA SER A 185 -29.11 10.67 16.36
C SER A 185 -30.56 10.26 16.60
N ALA A 186 -30.84 9.94 17.86
CA ALA A 186 -32.20 9.93 18.37
C ALA A 186 -32.60 11.39 18.65
N VAL A 187 -32.85 12.17 17.61
CA VAL A 187 -34.00 13.06 17.63
C VAL A 187 -35.04 12.31 16.81
N ALA A 188 -35.84 11.51 17.50
CA ALA A 188 -37.09 11.04 16.95
C ALA A 188 -37.83 12.29 16.46
N ALA A 189 -37.99 12.43 15.14
CA ALA A 189 -38.97 13.33 14.58
C ALA A 189 -40.32 12.85 15.12
N ARG A 190 -40.74 13.42 16.25
CA ARG A 190 -42.11 13.32 16.72
C ARG A 190 -42.98 13.94 15.65
N ASP A 191 -44.05 13.21 15.35
CA ASP A 191 -45.25 13.60 14.62
C ASP A 191 -45.45 15.14 14.52
N PRO A 192 -45.60 15.73 13.32
CA PRO A 192 -45.67 17.19 13.15
C PRO A 192 -46.99 17.83 13.64
N GLU A 193 -47.85 17.12 14.38
CA GLU A 193 -49.18 17.61 14.77
C GLU A 193 -49.27 18.23 16.19
N HIS A 194 -48.15 18.51 16.86
CA HIS A 194 -48.18 19.16 18.18
C HIS A 194 -47.06 20.20 18.38
N VAL A 195 -46.99 21.17 17.47
CA VAL A 195 -46.27 22.43 17.74
C VAL A 195 -47.28 23.48 18.14
N THR A 196 -47.32 23.79 19.44
CA THR A 196 -48.04 24.95 19.97
C THR A 196 -47.48 26.23 19.34
N ASP A 197 -48.37 27.00 18.74
CA ASP A 197 -48.15 28.26 18.02
C ASP A 197 -47.72 29.42 18.94
N LEU A 198 -46.56 29.30 19.58
CA LEU A 198 -45.98 30.35 20.42
C LEU A 198 -44.54 30.56 19.98
N LEU A 199 -44.37 31.54 19.08
CA LEU A 199 -43.13 32.22 18.66
C LEU A 199 -42.82 32.20 17.15
N VAL A 200 -43.84 32.31 16.28
CA VAL A 200 -43.63 32.86 14.93
C VAL A 200 -44.23 34.26 14.84
N ARG A 201 -43.32 35.23 14.94
CA ARG A 201 -43.55 36.65 14.71
C ARG A 201 -44.07 36.82 13.28
N ARG A 202 -45.35 37.13 13.10
CA ARG A 202 -45.98 37.40 11.79
C ARG A 202 -45.20 38.49 11.03
N PRO A 203 -44.75 38.24 9.78
CA PRO A 203 -44.54 39.29 8.81
C PRO A 203 -45.87 39.52 8.07
N ARG A 204 -46.46 40.68 8.39
CA ARG A 204 -47.42 41.49 7.62
C ARG A 204 -47.86 40.94 6.24
N GLU A 205 -49.12 40.54 6.15
CA GLU A 205 -49.86 40.39 4.90
C GLU A 205 -50.20 41.78 4.37
N ASP A 206 -49.71 42.12 3.17
CA ASP A 206 -50.28 43.21 2.36
C ASP A 206 -50.33 42.73 0.90
N ALA A 207 -51.56 42.57 0.41
CA ALA A 207 -52.05 42.62 -0.98
C ALA A 207 -51.75 41.48 -1.98
N ALA A 208 -52.75 40.59 -2.08
CA ALA A 208 -53.51 40.23 -3.29
C ALA A 208 -52.77 39.72 -4.55
N SER A 209 -52.99 38.43 -4.82
CA SER A 209 -52.96 37.76 -6.13
C SER A 209 -54.41 37.31 -6.46
N PRO A 210 -54.72 36.66 -7.61
CA PRO A 210 -54.67 37.13 -8.99
C PRO A 210 -56.04 36.96 -9.71
N GLY A 211 -56.27 37.69 -10.80
CA GLY A 211 -57.41 37.46 -11.70
C GLY A 211 -57.13 36.31 -12.67
N GLY A 212 -57.92 35.24 -12.62
CA GLY A 212 -57.86 34.13 -13.58
C GLY A 212 -58.79 32.99 -13.20
N GLN A 213 -60.07 33.10 -13.60
CA GLN A 213 -61.10 32.07 -13.40
C GLN A 213 -60.85 30.86 -14.32
N PRO A 214 -60.87 29.61 -13.81
CA PRO A 214 -60.83 28.40 -14.65
C PRO A 214 -62.21 28.06 -15.26
N PRO A 215 -62.28 27.38 -16.43
CA PRO A 215 -63.51 27.18 -17.18
C PRO A 215 -64.42 26.06 -16.62
N ASP A 216 -65.73 26.22 -16.81
CA ASP A 216 -66.84 25.39 -16.31
C ASP A 216 -67.02 24.06 -17.10
N PRO A 217 -67.14 22.89 -16.45
CA PRO A 217 -67.32 21.59 -17.11
C PRO A 217 -68.71 21.30 -17.74
N ARG A 218 -69.67 22.25 -17.76
CA ARG A 218 -71.07 21.96 -18.12
C ARG A 218 -71.51 22.17 -19.58
N GLN A 219 -70.60 22.27 -20.55
CA GLN A 219 -71.00 22.40 -21.97
C GLN A 219 -70.71 21.12 -22.77
N GLY A 220 -71.76 20.31 -22.96
CA GLY A 220 -71.82 19.22 -23.95
C GLY A 220 -72.13 19.73 -25.38
N PRO A 221 -72.10 18.85 -26.40
CA PRO A 221 -71.45 19.12 -27.68
C PRO A 221 -72.36 19.77 -28.74
N ALA A 222 -71.82 20.73 -29.50
CA ALA A 222 -72.46 21.26 -30.70
C ALA A 222 -71.74 20.78 -31.98
N ARG A 223 -72.55 20.29 -32.92
CA ARG A 223 -72.23 19.53 -34.13
C ARG A 223 -71.41 20.31 -35.17
N ARG A 224 -70.63 19.55 -35.96
CA ARG A 224 -70.11 19.96 -37.28
C ARG A 224 -71.24 20.28 -38.27
N PRO A 225 -70.98 21.16 -39.25
CA PRO A 225 -71.41 20.93 -40.62
C PRO A 225 -70.22 20.68 -41.56
N ALA A 226 -70.58 20.21 -42.76
CA ALA A 226 -69.80 19.54 -43.80
C ALA A 226 -68.62 20.32 -44.37
#